data_AF-A0A4W2HQP9-F1
#
_entry.id   AF-A0A4W2HQP9-F1
#
_cell.length_a   1.000
_cell.length_b   1.000
_cell.length_c   1.000
_cell.angle_alpha   90.00
_cell.angle_beta   90.00
_cell.angle_gamma   90.00
#
_symmetry.space_group_name_H-M   'P 1'
#
loop_
_entity.id
_entity.type
_entity.pdbx_description
1 polymer ?
#
loop_
_entity_poly.entity_id
_entity_poly.type
_entity_poly.pdbx_seq_one_letter_code
_entity_poly.pdbx_strand_id
1 'polypeptide(L)'
;MTQDLPVEPELPPNVSQHEDTKMKQEEEGEIQHPKDKTHSAGAGRARTAHRRPLEVGRVPEKQTEKVCPDGSKEIVFPDGTVQRLNDGREETVFPDGTIVSVERNGDKTIVLSNGQREVHTAQFKRREYPDGTTKTVYHDGHQETKDASGRVRVRDEAGNIILDRK
;
A
#
# COMPACT_ATOMS: atom_id res chain seq x y z
N MET A 1 -2.99 -36.42 2.15
CA MET A 1 -1.80 -35.73 1.60
C MET A 1 -2.30 -34.43 1.03
N THR A 2 -2.21 -33.35 1.81
CA THR A 2 -2.80 -32.06 1.47
C THR A 2 -1.99 -31.44 0.35
N GLN A 3 -2.66 -31.12 -0.76
CA GLN A 3 -2.07 -30.36 -1.85
C GLN A 3 -1.97 -28.92 -1.38
N ASP A 4 -0.77 -28.47 -1.00
CA ASP A 4 -0.48 -27.04 -0.87
C ASP A 4 -0.51 -26.44 -2.28
N LEU A 5 -1.71 -25.99 -2.68
CA LEU A 5 -1.90 -25.10 -3.81
C LEU A 5 -0.98 -23.88 -3.62
N PRO A 6 -0.42 -23.30 -4.69
CA PRO A 6 0.23 -22.00 -4.58
C PRO A 6 -0.83 -20.99 -4.14
N VAL A 7 -0.79 -20.59 -2.87
CA VAL A 7 -1.55 -19.44 -2.39
C VAL A 7 -0.97 -18.25 -3.11
N GLU A 8 -1.64 -17.82 -4.17
CA GLU A 8 -1.43 -16.50 -4.75
C GLU A 8 -1.78 -15.50 -3.63
N PRO A 9 -0.82 -14.69 -3.16
CA PRO A 9 -1.12 -13.70 -2.15
C PRO A 9 -2.01 -12.65 -2.80
N GLU A 10 -3.24 -12.51 -2.30
CA GLU A 10 -4.05 -11.35 -2.63
C GLU A 10 -3.31 -10.12 -2.10
N LEU A 11 -2.73 -9.35 -3.02
CA LEU A 11 -2.26 -8.01 -2.72
C LEU A 11 -3.46 -7.23 -2.16
N PRO A 12 -3.31 -6.44 -1.09
CA PRO A 12 -4.38 -5.56 -0.66
C PRO A 12 -4.82 -4.73 -1.88
N PRO A 13 -6.13 -4.53 -2.10
CA PRO A 13 -6.68 -3.93 -3.32
C PRO A 13 -6.18 -2.50 -3.61
N ASN A 14 -5.41 -1.93 -2.68
CA ASN A 14 -4.84 -0.60 -2.76
C ASN A 14 -3.38 -0.55 -3.27
N VAL A 15 -2.83 -1.63 -3.85
CA VAL A 15 -1.66 -1.53 -4.75
C VAL A 15 -2.14 -0.93 -6.07
N SER A 16 -2.72 0.26 -6.01
CA SER A 16 -3.21 0.98 -7.17
C SER A 16 -2.02 1.56 -7.92
N GLN A 17 -2.07 1.31 -9.22
CA GLN A 17 -1.22 1.84 -10.25
C GLN A 17 -1.27 3.38 -10.19
N HIS A 18 -0.30 4.00 -9.53
CA HIS A 18 -0.09 5.43 -9.70
C HIS A 18 0.76 5.60 -10.96
N GLU A 19 0.10 5.45 -12.11
CA GLU A 19 0.60 5.97 -13.36
C GLU A 19 0.87 7.47 -13.22
N ASP A 20 2.02 7.87 -13.77
CA ASP A 20 2.45 9.23 -13.96
C ASP A 20 1.30 10.20 -14.23
N THR A 21 1.07 11.16 -13.34
CA THR A 21 0.44 12.42 -13.74
C THR A 21 1.30 13.59 -13.30
N LYS A 22 2.35 13.77 -14.09
CA LYS A 22 3.21 14.93 -14.20
C LYS A 22 2.40 16.15 -14.67
N MET A 23 2.43 17.21 -13.86
CA MET A 23 2.41 18.62 -14.27
C MET A 23 1.16 19.18 -14.98
N LYS A 24 0.49 20.13 -14.32
CA LYS A 24 0.40 21.52 -14.80
C LYS A 24 -0.04 22.48 -13.69
N GLN A 25 0.83 23.44 -13.41
CA GLN A 25 0.55 24.70 -12.72
C GLN A 25 -0.07 25.73 -13.70
N GLU A 26 -0.45 26.88 -13.14
CA GLU A 26 -0.89 28.16 -13.74
C GLU A 26 -2.43 28.27 -13.85
N GLU A 27 -3.12 29.33 -13.41
CA GLU A 27 -2.74 30.74 -13.20
C GLU A 27 -3.67 31.42 -12.17
N GLU A 28 -3.18 32.53 -11.62
CA GLU A 28 -3.73 33.39 -10.59
C GLU A 28 -4.86 34.34 -11.07
N GLY A 29 -5.46 35.07 -10.12
CA GLY A 29 -6.26 36.29 -10.33
C GLY A 29 -7.75 36.09 -10.06
N GLU A 30 -8.50 36.93 -9.35
CA GLU A 30 -8.27 38.26 -8.80
C GLU A 30 -9.39 38.55 -7.79
N ILE A 31 -9.10 39.42 -6.84
CA ILE A 31 -9.93 39.96 -5.76
C ILE A 31 -11.15 40.73 -6.33
N GLN A 32 -12.31 40.73 -5.65
CA GLN A 32 -13.12 41.93 -5.31
C GLN A 32 -14.59 41.61 -4.91
N HIS A 33 -14.95 41.85 -3.64
CA HIS A 33 -16.27 42.40 -3.26
C HIS A 33 -16.28 43.90 -3.68
N PRO A 34 -17.40 44.66 -3.84
CA PRO A 34 -18.62 44.63 -3.01
C PRO A 34 -19.97 45.17 -3.63
N LYS A 35 -21.02 45.21 -2.78
CA LYS A 35 -22.11 46.22 -2.64
C LYS A 35 -23.58 45.89 -3.08
N ASP A 36 -24.40 45.87 -2.01
CA ASP A 36 -25.65 46.63 -1.75
C ASP A 36 -27.04 46.27 -2.31
N LYS A 37 -27.97 46.23 -1.33
CA LYS A 37 -29.36 46.75 -1.27
C LYS A 37 -30.54 45.95 -1.87
N THR A 38 -31.50 45.57 -1.01
CA THR A 38 -32.82 46.27 -0.83
C THR A 38 -33.86 45.43 -0.03
N HIS A 39 -34.59 46.13 0.85
CA HIS A 39 -35.79 45.89 1.71
C HIS A 39 -36.82 44.80 1.27
N SER A 40 -37.76 44.24 2.06
CA SER A 40 -38.49 44.67 3.27
C SER A 40 -39.28 43.52 3.95
N ALA A 41 -39.67 43.78 5.21
CA ALA A 41 -40.63 43.16 6.16
C ALA A 41 -41.63 42.04 5.78
N GLY A 42 -41.90 41.15 6.76
CA GLY A 42 -43.22 40.51 6.90
C GLY A 42 -43.31 39.23 7.74
N ALA A 43 -44.00 39.33 8.88
CA ALA A 43 -44.78 38.31 9.58
C ALA A 43 -44.08 37.10 10.23
N GLY A 44 -44.26 37.02 11.56
CA GLY A 44 -43.69 35.99 12.41
C GLY A 44 -44.35 34.62 12.31
N ARG A 45 -43.62 33.62 12.78
CA ARG A 45 -44.22 32.43 13.42
C ARG A 45 -43.16 31.75 14.28
N ALA A 46 -43.43 31.66 15.57
CA ALA A 46 -42.64 30.87 16.50
C ALA A 46 -42.59 29.41 16.01
N ARG A 47 -41.39 28.91 15.74
CA ARG A 47 -41.11 27.47 15.65
C ARG A 47 -39.92 27.20 16.55
N THR A 48 -40.21 26.46 17.60
CA THR A 48 -39.33 25.73 18.52
C THR A 48 -37.89 25.61 18.02
N ALA A 49 -36.97 26.22 18.75
CA ALA A 49 -35.55 25.96 18.64
C ALA A 49 -35.28 24.52 19.07
N HIS A 50 -35.41 23.57 18.14
CA HIS A 50 -34.71 22.31 18.25
C HIS A 50 -33.23 22.63 18.11
N ARG A 51 -32.51 22.61 19.24
CA ARG A 51 -31.04 22.59 19.27
C ARG A 51 -30.58 21.61 18.20
N ARG A 52 -29.87 22.11 17.19
CA ARG A 52 -29.08 21.26 16.29
C ARG A 52 -28.20 20.37 17.17
N PRO A 53 -28.18 19.05 16.99
CA PRO A 53 -26.98 18.32 17.31
C PRO A 53 -25.87 19.00 16.50
N LEU A 54 -24.80 19.43 17.17
CA LEU A 54 -23.56 19.74 16.49
C LEU A 54 -23.18 18.47 15.73
N GLU A 55 -23.45 18.42 14.44
CA GLU A 55 -22.70 17.54 13.55
C GLU A 55 -21.27 18.05 13.66
N VAL A 56 -20.51 17.41 14.55
CA VAL A 56 -19.06 17.40 14.46
C VAL A 56 -18.81 16.70 13.14
N GLY A 57 -18.83 17.48 12.06
CA GLY A 57 -18.48 17.03 10.73
C GLY A 57 -17.08 16.47 10.88
N ARG A 58 -16.99 15.14 10.85
CA ARG A 58 -15.73 14.42 10.79
C ARG A 58 -15.12 14.92 9.49
N VAL A 59 -14.23 15.91 9.58
CA VAL A 59 -13.51 16.42 8.43
C VAL A 59 -12.82 15.19 7.86
N PRO A 60 -13.07 14.81 6.59
CA PRO A 60 -12.35 13.70 6.01
C PRO A 60 -10.86 14.04 6.13
N GLU A 61 -10.09 13.19 6.84
CA GLU A 61 -8.64 13.35 6.89
C GLU A 61 -8.16 13.39 5.43
N LYS A 62 -7.37 14.41 5.11
CA LYS A 62 -6.83 14.60 3.77
C LYS A 62 -5.49 13.90 3.69
N GLN A 63 -5.10 13.48 2.50
CA GLN A 63 -3.73 13.06 2.24
C GLN A 63 -2.78 14.21 2.60
N THR A 64 -1.68 13.90 3.28
CA THR A 64 -0.61 14.86 3.57
C THR A 64 0.70 14.39 2.95
N GLU A 65 1.44 15.29 2.29
CA GLU A 65 2.77 15.02 1.72
C GLU A 65 3.79 15.89 2.45
N LYS A 66 4.87 15.27 2.92
CA LYS A 66 6.04 15.93 3.50
C LYS A 66 7.23 15.66 2.59
N VAL A 67 7.89 16.73 2.15
CA VAL A 67 9.13 16.65 1.37
C VAL A 67 10.28 17.09 2.26
N CYS A 68 11.30 16.26 2.36
CA CYS A 68 12.51 16.53 3.13
C CYS A 68 13.58 17.23 2.26
N PRO A 69 14.51 18.01 2.85
CA PRO A 69 15.59 18.67 2.10
C PRO A 69 16.53 17.71 1.36
N ASP A 70 16.61 16.45 1.79
CA ASP A 70 17.39 15.38 1.15
C ASP A 70 16.70 14.79 -0.10
N GLY A 71 15.51 15.31 -0.46
CA GLY A 71 14.72 14.85 -1.61
C GLY A 71 13.79 13.68 -1.29
N SER A 72 13.82 13.13 -0.08
CA SER A 72 12.87 12.10 0.34
C SER A 72 11.47 12.68 0.53
N LYS A 73 10.45 11.85 0.30
CA LYS A 73 9.04 12.20 0.45
C LYS A 73 8.33 11.20 1.34
N GLU A 74 7.41 11.69 2.16
CA GLU A 74 6.49 10.87 2.94
C GLU A 74 5.05 11.32 2.68
N ILE A 75 4.18 10.39 2.31
CA ILE A 75 2.78 10.61 1.99
C ILE A 75 1.96 9.80 3.00
N VAL A 76 1.09 10.47 3.75
CA VAL A 76 0.15 9.83 4.67
C VAL A 76 -1.24 9.91 4.07
N PHE A 77 -1.84 8.76 3.82
CA PHE A 77 -3.18 8.63 3.27
C PHE A 77 -4.25 8.61 4.36
N PRO A 78 -5.51 8.98 4.05
CA PRO A 78 -6.61 8.99 5.01
C PRO A 78 -6.97 7.62 5.59
N ASP A 79 -6.62 6.54 4.89
CA ASP A 79 -6.82 5.17 5.37
C ASP A 79 -5.77 4.74 6.39
N GLY A 80 -4.76 5.58 6.66
CA GLY A 80 -3.63 5.29 7.54
C GLY A 80 -2.41 4.69 6.83
N THR A 81 -2.49 4.48 5.51
CA THR A 81 -1.34 4.04 4.71
C THR A 81 -0.27 5.14 4.68
N VAL A 82 0.99 4.75 4.84
CA VAL A 82 2.14 5.66 4.77
C VAL A 82 3.05 5.21 3.65
N GLN A 83 3.29 6.06 2.65
CA GLN A 83 4.23 5.81 1.57
C GLN A 83 5.46 6.71 1.71
N ARG A 84 6.64 6.13 1.62
CA ARG A 84 7.94 6.81 1.69
C ARG A 84 8.69 6.59 0.40
N LEU A 85 9.16 7.67 -0.21
CA LEU A 85 9.95 7.64 -1.44
C LEU A 85 11.32 8.23 -1.13
N ASN A 86 12.37 7.49 -1.46
CA ASN A 86 13.76 7.92 -1.25
C ASN A 86 14.65 7.39 -2.37
N ASP A 87 15.20 8.28 -3.19
CA ASP A 87 16.27 7.97 -4.17
C ASP A 87 15.99 6.70 -5.00
N GLY A 88 14.78 6.59 -5.55
CA GLY A 88 14.35 5.45 -6.38
C GLY A 88 13.97 4.18 -5.60
N ARG A 89 13.89 4.25 -4.27
CA ARG A 89 13.26 3.25 -3.40
C ARG A 89 11.91 3.75 -2.93
N GLU A 90 10.97 2.83 -2.81
CA GLU A 90 9.63 3.11 -2.29
C GLU A 90 9.32 2.14 -1.15
N GLU A 91 8.75 2.63 -0.06
CA GLU A 91 8.26 1.83 1.05
C GLU A 91 6.83 2.24 1.38
N THR A 92 5.90 1.30 1.41
CA THR A 92 4.50 1.51 1.77
C THR A 92 4.18 0.69 3.01
N VAL A 93 3.73 1.35 4.07
CA VAL A 93 3.26 0.74 5.31
C VAL A 93 1.75 0.85 5.35
N PHE A 94 1.08 -0.29 5.37
CA PHE A 94 -0.38 -0.38 5.44
C PHE A 94 -0.86 -0.39 6.90
N PRO A 95 -2.12 0.01 7.16
CA PRO A 95 -2.70 0.04 8.51
C PRO A 95 -2.74 -1.33 9.20
N ASP A 96 -2.80 -2.42 8.42
CA ASP A 96 -2.79 -3.79 8.93
C ASP A 96 -1.39 -4.24 9.39
N GLY A 97 -0.36 -3.42 9.20
CA GLY A 97 1.04 -3.71 9.50
C GLY A 97 1.81 -4.36 8.34
N THR A 98 1.18 -4.56 7.19
CA THR A 98 1.86 -5.03 5.98
C THR A 98 2.81 -3.93 5.48
N ILE A 99 4.04 -4.32 5.13
CA ILE A 99 5.06 -3.42 4.58
C ILE A 99 5.43 -3.90 3.19
N VAL A 100 5.41 -3.00 2.22
CA VAL A 100 5.83 -3.27 0.84
C VAL A 100 7.00 -2.35 0.52
N SER A 101 8.15 -2.91 0.19
CA SER A 101 9.33 -2.16 -0.23
C SER A 101 9.66 -2.51 -1.68
N VAL A 102 9.93 -1.50 -2.50
CA VAL A 102 10.38 -1.62 -3.89
C VAL A 102 11.75 -0.96 -4.00
N GLU A 103 12.73 -1.73 -4.43
CA GLU A 103 14.09 -1.26 -4.66
C GLU A 103 14.22 -0.63 -6.05
N ARG A 104 15.27 0.18 -6.26
CA ARG A 104 15.53 0.86 -7.55
C ARG A 104 15.63 -0.11 -8.74
N ASN A 105 16.09 -1.33 -8.50
CA ASN A 105 16.20 -2.37 -9.53
C ASN A 105 14.87 -3.07 -9.85
N GLY A 106 13.78 -2.70 -9.17
CA GLY A 106 12.45 -3.31 -9.28
C GLY A 106 12.21 -4.51 -8.38
N ASP A 107 13.21 -4.93 -7.58
CA ASP A 107 13.01 -6.01 -6.60
C ASP A 107 12.01 -5.55 -5.54
N LYS A 108 11.05 -6.41 -5.22
CA LYS A 108 9.96 -6.12 -4.28
C LYS A 108 10.07 -7.04 -3.08
N THR A 109 9.99 -6.46 -1.88
CA THR A 109 9.87 -7.20 -0.62
C THR A 109 8.53 -6.87 0.02
N ILE A 110 7.82 -7.89 0.48
CA ILE A 110 6.55 -7.74 1.19
C ILE A 110 6.69 -8.42 2.55
N VAL A 111 6.47 -7.69 3.64
CA VAL A 111 6.39 -8.25 4.98
C VAL A 111 4.93 -8.19 5.40
N LEU A 112 4.30 -9.35 5.53
CA LEU A 112 2.90 -9.47 5.96
C LEU A 112 2.82 -9.34 7.49
N SER A 113 1.68 -8.85 7.97
CA SER A 113 1.40 -8.68 9.41
C SER A 113 1.48 -9.97 10.23
N ASN A 114 1.33 -11.14 9.58
CA ASN A 114 1.50 -12.46 10.19
C ASN A 114 2.97 -12.93 10.29
N GLY A 115 3.93 -12.07 9.95
CA GLY A 115 5.37 -12.36 10.00
C GLY A 115 5.92 -13.10 8.78
N GLN A 116 5.08 -13.46 7.80
CA GLN A 116 5.57 -14.02 6.53
C GLN A 116 6.21 -12.92 5.69
N ARG A 117 7.25 -13.29 4.95
CA ARG A 117 7.95 -12.38 4.04
C ARG A 117 7.95 -12.94 2.63
N GLU A 118 7.71 -12.09 1.65
CA GLU A 118 7.84 -12.42 0.23
C GLU A 118 8.91 -11.55 -0.42
N VAL A 119 9.70 -12.15 -1.29
CA VAL A 119 10.75 -11.49 -2.07
C VAL A 119 10.50 -11.81 -3.53
N HIS A 120 10.23 -10.80 -4.34
CA HIS A 120 10.00 -10.92 -5.78
C HIS A 120 11.15 -10.23 -6.49
N THR A 121 11.88 -10.98 -7.30
CA THR A 121 12.98 -10.48 -8.13
C THR A 121 12.73 -10.86 -9.58
N ALA A 122 13.57 -10.37 -10.49
CA ALA A 122 13.55 -10.82 -11.87
C ALA A 122 13.86 -12.33 -12.03
N GLN A 123 14.51 -12.95 -11.05
CA GLN A 123 15.00 -14.34 -11.14
C GLN A 123 14.11 -15.35 -10.40
N PHE A 124 13.41 -14.91 -9.35
CA PHE A 124 12.59 -15.80 -8.54
C PHE A 124 11.55 -15.03 -7.71
N LYS A 125 10.54 -15.77 -7.25
CA LYS A 125 9.65 -15.37 -6.15
C LYS A 125 9.89 -16.31 -4.97
N ARG A 126 10.14 -15.76 -3.80
CA ARG A 126 10.39 -16.53 -2.58
C ARG A 126 9.42 -16.11 -1.48
N ARG A 127 8.83 -17.09 -0.81
CA ARG A 127 8.05 -16.92 0.42
C ARG A 127 8.79 -17.53 1.59
N GLU A 128 8.87 -16.77 2.67
CA GLU A 128 9.56 -17.11 3.90
C GLU A 128 8.55 -17.09 5.04
N TYR A 129 8.52 -18.18 5.79
CA TYR A 129 7.56 -18.40 6.86
C TYR A 129 8.22 -18.20 8.22
N PRO A 130 7.46 -17.79 9.26
CA PRO A 130 7.99 -17.59 10.61
C PRO A 130 8.64 -18.82 11.24
N ASP A 131 8.26 -20.02 10.80
CA ASP A 131 8.85 -21.28 11.25
C ASP A 131 10.25 -21.52 10.67
N GLY A 132 10.73 -20.67 9.76
CA GLY A 132 11.99 -20.80 9.04
C GLY A 132 11.89 -21.55 7.72
N THR A 133 10.71 -22.07 7.37
CA THR A 133 10.47 -22.67 6.05
C THR A 133 10.57 -21.61 4.97
N THR A 134 11.17 -21.95 3.83
CA THR A 134 11.22 -21.10 2.64
C THR A 134 10.77 -21.88 1.41
N LYS A 135 10.02 -21.21 0.53
CA LYS A 135 9.58 -21.73 -0.76
C LYS A 135 10.01 -20.74 -1.85
N THR A 136 10.81 -21.17 -2.80
CA THR A 136 11.30 -20.36 -3.92
C THR A 136 10.78 -20.95 -5.23
N VAL A 137 10.17 -20.13 -6.07
CA VAL A 137 9.83 -20.46 -7.46
C VAL A 137 10.75 -19.64 -8.35
N TYR A 138 11.58 -20.30 -9.14
CA TYR A 138 12.52 -19.67 -10.06
C TYR A 138 11.83 -19.36 -11.40
N HIS A 139 12.40 -18.42 -12.15
CA HIS A 139 11.87 -17.99 -13.44
C HIS A 139 11.85 -19.11 -14.51
N ASP A 140 12.65 -20.16 -14.30
CA ASP A 140 12.76 -21.33 -15.17
C ASP A 140 11.79 -22.46 -14.78
N GLY A 141 10.87 -22.20 -13.84
CA GLY A 141 9.85 -23.14 -13.40
C GLY A 141 10.27 -24.05 -12.25
N HIS A 142 11.57 -24.12 -11.91
CA HIS A 142 12.02 -24.92 -10.78
C HIS A 142 11.48 -24.38 -9.46
N GLN A 143 11.21 -25.28 -8.53
CA GLN A 143 10.72 -24.94 -7.19
C GLN A 143 11.61 -25.54 -6.13
N GLU A 144 12.06 -24.71 -5.19
CA GLU A 144 12.82 -25.15 -4.03
C GLU A 144 11.99 -24.96 -2.76
N THR A 145 12.00 -25.94 -1.88
CA THR A 145 11.51 -25.81 -0.50
C THR A 145 12.63 -26.17 0.45
N LYS A 146 12.97 -25.24 1.35
CA LYS A 146 13.83 -25.52 2.51
C LYS A 146 12.97 -25.52 3.75
N ASP A 147 13.01 -26.59 4.52
CA ASP A 147 12.31 -26.63 5.81
C ASP A 147 13.19 -26.07 6.94
N ALA A 148 12.56 -25.82 8.09
CA ALA A 148 13.22 -25.35 9.30
C ALA A 148 14.34 -26.28 9.81
N SER A 149 14.32 -27.56 9.41
CA SER A 149 15.35 -28.53 9.77
C SER A 149 16.60 -28.47 8.87
N GLY A 150 16.55 -27.65 7.82
CA GLY A 150 17.62 -27.51 6.83
C GLY A 150 17.48 -28.44 5.62
N ARG A 151 16.45 -29.29 5.58
CA ARG A 151 16.20 -30.20 4.48
C ARG A 151 15.75 -29.41 3.26
N VAL A 152 16.33 -29.71 2.10
CA VAL A 152 16.06 -29.04 0.83
C VAL A 152 15.44 -30.01 -0.15
N ARG A 153 14.29 -29.65 -0.72
CA ARG A 153 13.69 -30.34 -1.87
C ARG A 153 13.65 -29.40 -3.06
N VAL A 154 14.09 -29.88 -4.22
CA VAL A 154 13.93 -29.17 -5.50
C VAL A 154 13.05 -29.99 -6.43
N ARG A 155 12.10 -29.32 -7.06
CA ARG A 155 11.23 -29.87 -8.09
C ARG A 155 11.49 -29.20 -9.43
N ASP A 156 11.36 -29.97 -10.51
CA ASP A 156 11.31 -29.43 -11.87
C ASP A 156 9.98 -28.72 -12.16
N GLU A 157 9.87 -28.13 -13.35
CA GLU A 157 8.65 -27.46 -13.83
C GLU A 157 7.43 -28.39 -13.85
N ALA A 158 7.62 -29.69 -14.08
CA ALA A 158 6.56 -30.70 -14.07
C ALA A 158 6.16 -31.14 -12.65
N GLY A 159 6.85 -30.67 -11.62
CA GLY A 159 6.59 -30.99 -10.21
C GLY A 159 7.27 -32.26 -9.70
N ASN A 160 8.12 -32.90 -10.50
CA ASN A 160 8.88 -34.07 -10.07
C ASN A 160 10.04 -33.65 -9.17
N ILE A 161 10.33 -34.44 -8.13
CA ILE A 161 11.45 -34.18 -7.23
C ILE A 161 12.76 -34.56 -7.95
N ILE A 162 13.62 -33.57 -8.19
CA ILE A 162 14.94 -33.75 -8.80
C ILE A 162 16.09 -33.69 -7.79
N LEU A 163 15.86 -33.07 -6.62
CA LEU A 163 16.80 -33.07 -5.51
C LEU A 163 16.03 -33.22 -4.20
N ASP A 164 16.54 -34.07 -3.33
CA ASP A 164 16.07 -34.18 -1.95
C ASP A 164 17.27 -34.44 -1.02
N ARG A 165 17.64 -33.45 -0.21
CA ARG A 165 18.80 -33.49 0.68
C ARG A 165 18.42 -33.05 2.09
N LYS A 166 19.00 -33.71 3.09
CA LYS A 166 18.95 -33.31 4.50
C LYS A 166 20.30 -32.79 4.95
#